data_AF-A0A969HM03-F1
#
_entry.id   AF-A0A969HM03-F1
#
_cell.length_a   1.000
_cell.length_b   1.000
_cell.length_c   1.000
_cell.angle_alpha   90.00
_cell.angle_beta   90.00
_cell.angle_gamma   90.00
#
_symmetry.space_group_name_H-M   'P 1'
#
loop_
_entity.id
_entity.type
_entity.pdbx_description
1 polymer ?
#
loop_
_entity_poly.entity_id
_entity_poly.type
_entity_poly.pdbx_seq_one_letter_code
_entity_poly.pdbx_strand_id
1 'polypeptide(L)'
;MTLAEMLKAAGYRTGIFGKWHLGENYPSLPNAQGFDEYIGFRTGHFDDYFDPVLEHNGQPYPTQGYITNVLTDEAIRFMQNSQSQPFFCYLPYNAPHTPLDVPDSYLKKYTDQGLSERTARIYAMVANMDDNIGKLINFLQSAGLYENTIVMYLSDNGPIDGYRAKPEMWRYNDGLRDQKFSVYEGGIRTHSLPAGVKN
;
A
#
# COMPACT_ATOMS: atom_id res chain seq x y z
N MET A 1 -8.27 6.77 20.38
CA MET A 1 -7.11 5.91 20.66
C MET A 1 -6.95 4.89 19.54
N THR A 2 -6.05 5.18 18.60
CA THR A 2 -5.60 4.32 17.50
C THR A 2 -4.27 3.66 17.85
N LEU A 3 -3.83 2.70 17.03
CA LEU A 3 -2.50 2.11 17.15
C LEU A 3 -1.38 3.16 17.05
N ALA A 4 -1.50 4.12 16.13
CA ALA A 4 -0.53 5.19 15.97
C ALA A 4 -0.48 6.10 17.21
N GLU A 5 -1.63 6.46 17.80
CA GLU A 5 -1.68 7.23 19.04
C GLU A 5 -0.99 6.48 20.20
N MET A 6 -1.21 5.16 20.31
CA MET A 6 -0.56 4.33 21.32
C MET A 6 0.97 4.24 21.14
N LEU A 7 1.44 4.00 19.91
CA LEU A 7 2.87 3.90 19.61
C LEU A 7 3.59 5.25 19.77
N LYS A 8 2.95 6.34 19.34
CA LYS A 8 3.43 7.70 19.55
C LYS A 8 3.59 8.01 21.05
N ALA A 9 2.61 7.64 21.87
CA ALA A 9 2.72 7.77 23.33
C ALA A 9 3.86 6.93 23.93
N ALA A 10 4.23 5.82 23.29
CA ALA A 10 5.38 4.99 23.66
C ALA A 10 6.73 5.49 23.10
N GLY A 11 6.77 6.66 22.45
CA GLY A 11 7.99 7.27 21.92
C GLY A 11 8.36 6.86 20.49
N TYR A 12 7.46 6.19 19.76
CA TYR A 12 7.66 5.91 18.34
C TYR A 12 7.40 7.16 17.50
N ARG A 13 8.22 7.36 16.48
CA ARG A 13 7.88 8.25 15.37
C ARG A 13 6.90 7.54 14.46
N THR A 14 5.82 8.20 14.07
CA THR A 14 4.71 7.56 13.35
C THR A 14 4.51 8.18 11.96
N GLY A 15 4.49 7.35 10.92
CA GLY A 15 4.33 7.79 9.53
C GLY A 15 3.33 6.93 8.78
N ILE A 16 2.50 7.56 7.93
CA ILE A 16 1.60 6.89 7.01
C ILE A 16 1.77 7.41 5.58
N PHE A 17 1.93 6.49 4.63
CA PHE A 17 2.24 6.80 3.24
C PHE A 17 1.23 6.09 2.32
N GLY A 18 0.26 6.84 1.77
CA GLY A 18 -0.71 6.31 0.82
C GLY A 18 -2.16 6.52 1.23
N LYS A 19 -2.98 5.49 1.05
CA LYS A 19 -4.44 5.54 1.22
C LYS A 19 -4.83 5.67 2.70
N TRP A 20 -5.63 6.69 3.03
CA TRP A 20 -6.21 6.81 4.37
C TRP A 20 -7.59 6.15 4.48
N HIS A 21 -8.61 6.68 3.80
CA HIS A 21 -9.97 6.12 3.73
C HIS A 21 -10.70 5.94 5.08
N LEU A 22 -10.35 6.72 6.10
CA LEU A 22 -11.00 6.69 7.42
C LEU A 22 -11.61 8.03 7.84
N GLY A 23 -11.85 8.91 6.86
CA GLY A 23 -12.50 10.21 7.04
C GLY A 23 -11.67 11.37 6.51
N GLU A 24 -12.36 12.44 6.11
CA GLU A 24 -11.75 13.60 5.45
C GLU A 24 -11.84 14.88 6.29
N ASN A 25 -12.34 14.80 7.52
CA ASN A 25 -12.51 15.94 8.39
C ASN A 25 -11.90 15.67 9.75
N TYR A 26 -11.40 16.70 10.42
CA TYR A 26 -11.00 16.61 11.81
C TYR A 26 -12.17 16.11 12.68
N PRO A 27 -11.95 15.19 13.64
CA PRO A 27 -10.66 14.65 14.09
C PRO A 27 -10.20 13.40 13.31
N SER A 28 -10.87 12.99 12.24
CA SER A 28 -10.58 11.74 11.51
C SER A 28 -9.44 11.88 10.49
N LEU A 29 -8.63 12.95 10.56
CA LEU A 29 -7.46 13.13 9.69
C LEU A 29 -6.29 12.28 10.19
N PRO A 30 -5.37 11.82 9.32
CA PRO A 30 -4.21 11.02 9.74
C PRO A 30 -3.43 11.64 10.90
N ASN A 31 -3.11 12.94 10.81
CA ASN A 31 -2.35 13.64 11.85
C ASN A 31 -3.13 13.81 13.16
N ALA A 32 -4.46 13.81 13.09
CA ALA A 32 -5.34 13.82 14.26
C ALA A 32 -5.60 12.41 14.82
N GLN A 33 -5.16 11.36 14.12
CA GLN A 33 -5.27 9.96 14.50
C GLN A 33 -3.92 9.33 14.84
N GLY A 34 -2.96 10.17 15.27
CA GLY A 34 -1.71 9.74 15.90
C GLY A 34 -0.49 9.71 14.99
N PHE A 35 -0.61 10.00 13.68
CA PHE A 35 0.53 10.03 12.77
C PHE A 35 1.26 11.39 12.80
N ASP A 36 2.58 11.38 13.00
CA ASP A 36 3.43 12.57 12.90
C ASP A 36 3.58 13.02 11.44
N GLU A 37 3.73 12.04 10.55
CA GLU A 37 3.93 12.25 9.12
C GLU A 37 2.84 11.55 8.31
N TYR A 38 2.24 12.28 7.37
CA TYR A 38 1.30 11.75 6.40
C TYR A 38 1.63 12.29 5.01
N ILE A 39 1.85 11.37 4.06
CA ILE A 39 1.89 11.69 2.64
C ILE A 39 0.95 10.73 1.89
N GLY A 40 -0.08 11.24 1.24
CA GLY A 40 -1.02 10.35 0.54
C GLY A 40 -2.31 11.01 0.10
N PHE A 41 -3.39 10.26 0.10
CA PHE A 41 -4.72 10.75 -0.25
C PHE A 41 -5.79 10.21 0.71
N ARG A 42 -6.83 11.02 0.95
CA ARG A 42 -7.80 10.75 2.02
C ARG A 42 -8.97 9.85 1.61
N THR A 43 -9.30 9.84 0.33
CA THR A 43 -10.44 9.15 -0.27
C THR A 43 -10.24 7.63 -0.35
N GLY A 44 -11.34 6.89 -0.56
CA GLY A 44 -11.29 5.44 -0.77
C GLY A 44 -10.77 5.00 -2.13
N HIS A 45 -10.71 5.93 -3.07
CA HIS A 45 -10.32 5.75 -4.46
C HIS A 45 -9.52 6.97 -4.91
N PHE A 46 -8.55 6.75 -5.79
CA PHE A 46 -7.67 7.77 -6.31
C PHE A 46 -7.30 7.42 -7.74
N ASP A 47 -7.54 8.37 -8.65
CA ASP A 47 -7.45 8.13 -10.09
C ASP A 47 -6.03 8.36 -10.65
N ASP A 48 -5.26 9.25 -10.03
CA ASP A 48 -3.96 9.67 -10.57
C ASP A 48 -2.84 8.73 -10.12
N TYR A 49 -2.41 7.84 -11.01
CA TYR A 49 -1.29 6.93 -10.76
C TYR A 49 0.07 7.47 -11.22
N PHE A 50 0.10 8.51 -12.05
CA PHE A 50 1.32 9.12 -12.59
C PHE A 50 1.35 10.61 -12.27
N ASP A 51 2.49 11.05 -11.74
CA ASP A 51 2.73 12.43 -11.28
C ASP A 51 1.60 12.99 -10.38
N PRO A 52 1.13 12.21 -9.36
CA PRO A 52 -0.02 12.63 -8.58
C PRO A 52 0.27 13.84 -7.69
N VAL A 53 -0.76 14.63 -7.42
CA VAL A 53 -0.75 15.62 -6.33
C VAL A 53 -1.30 14.95 -5.07
N LEU A 54 -0.41 14.60 -4.16
CA LEU A 54 -0.75 14.02 -2.86
C LEU A 54 -0.99 15.13 -1.83
N GLU A 55 -1.30 14.74 -0.60
CA GLU A 55 -1.35 15.62 0.57
C GLU A 55 -0.18 15.28 1.49
N HIS A 56 0.59 16.29 1.90
CA HIS A 56 1.59 16.20 2.95
C HIS A 56 1.13 17.01 4.16
N ASN A 57 0.74 16.34 5.24
CA ASN A 57 0.29 16.97 6.50
C ASN A 57 -0.71 18.14 6.29
N GLY A 58 -1.74 17.93 5.47
CA GLY A 58 -2.77 18.92 5.17
C GLY A 58 -2.45 19.90 4.04
N GLN A 59 -1.27 19.81 3.41
CA GLN A 59 -0.88 20.67 2.28
C GLN A 59 -0.77 19.89 0.98
N PRO A 60 -1.14 20.47 -0.19
CA PRO A 60 -0.88 19.83 -1.47
C PRO A 60 0.60 19.54 -1.69
N TYR A 61 0.90 18.36 -2.21
CA TYR A 61 2.24 17.83 -2.42
C TYR A 61 2.34 17.25 -3.84
N PRO A 62 2.72 18.07 -4.84
CA PRO A 62 2.95 17.59 -6.20
C PRO A 62 4.13 16.63 -6.24
N THR A 63 3.97 15.50 -6.91
CA THR A 63 5.01 14.47 -7.01
C THR A 63 5.28 14.09 -8.46
N GLN A 64 6.36 13.35 -8.69
CA GLN A 64 6.74 12.87 -10.01
C GLN A 64 6.93 11.35 -9.97
N GLY A 65 6.43 10.66 -11.00
CA GLY A 65 6.54 9.23 -11.20
C GLY A 65 5.28 8.47 -10.82
N TYR A 66 5.41 7.14 -10.76
CA TYR A 66 4.32 6.25 -10.44
C TYR A 66 4.03 6.26 -8.93
N ILE A 67 2.77 6.41 -8.53
CA ILE A 67 2.37 6.59 -7.12
C ILE A 67 2.94 5.53 -6.18
N THR A 68 2.96 4.25 -6.56
CA THR A 68 3.52 3.17 -5.74
C THR A 68 5.00 3.40 -5.46
N ASN A 69 5.76 3.90 -6.44
CA ASN A 69 7.18 4.23 -6.27
C ASN A 69 7.33 5.45 -5.34
N VAL A 70 6.54 6.51 -5.57
CA VAL A 70 6.56 7.73 -4.76
C VAL A 70 6.31 7.40 -3.28
N LEU A 71 5.24 6.67 -2.98
CA LEU A 71 4.88 6.30 -1.60
C LEU A 71 5.98 5.47 -0.91
N THR A 72 6.63 4.58 -1.66
CA THR A 72 7.75 3.78 -1.15
C THR A 72 8.96 4.65 -0.82
N ASP A 73 9.27 5.62 -1.68
CA ASP A 73 10.40 6.53 -1.49
C ASP A 73 10.18 7.46 -0.31
N GLU A 74 8.95 7.93 -0.11
CA GLU A 74 8.59 8.72 1.07
C GLU A 74 8.65 7.91 2.36
N ALA A 75 8.19 6.65 2.35
CA ALA A 75 8.33 5.75 3.49
C ALA A 75 9.80 5.49 3.85
N ILE A 76 10.66 5.25 2.85
CA ILE A 76 12.11 5.11 3.05
C ILE A 76 12.69 6.39 3.65
N ARG A 77 12.37 7.57 3.07
CA ARG A 77 12.84 8.86 3.56
C ARG A 77 12.42 9.11 5.01
N PHE A 78 11.18 8.75 5.36
CA PHE A 78 10.69 8.83 6.73
C PHE A 78 11.54 7.98 7.67
N MET A 79 11.77 6.70 7.35
CA MET A 79 12.58 5.80 8.18
C MET A 79 14.04 6.25 8.29
N GLN A 80 14.64 6.74 7.19
CA GLN A 80 15.98 7.35 7.21
C GLN A 80 16.07 8.52 8.19
N ASN A 81 15.03 9.37 8.20
CA ASN A 81 14.97 10.53 9.07
C ASN A 81 14.58 10.22 10.53
N SER A 82 14.23 8.97 10.84
CA SER A 82 13.89 8.54 12.22
C SER A 82 15.13 8.31 13.09
N GLN A 83 16.34 8.26 12.52
CA GLN A 83 17.61 8.15 13.24
C GLN A 83 17.58 7.01 14.28
N SER A 84 17.81 7.30 15.57
CA SER A 84 17.80 6.34 16.67
C SER A 84 16.43 6.16 17.32
N GLN A 85 15.39 6.91 16.90
CA GLN A 85 14.04 6.72 17.41
C GLN A 85 13.38 5.50 16.75
N PRO A 86 12.66 4.65 17.51
CA PRO A 86 11.87 3.59 16.90
C PRO A 86 10.77 4.21 16.03
N PHE A 87 10.43 3.56 14.92
CA PHE A 87 9.44 4.06 13.99
C PHE A 87 8.29 3.08 13.80
N PHE A 88 7.11 3.63 13.54
CA PHE A 88 5.95 2.93 13.01
C PHE A 88 5.63 3.51 11.64
N CYS A 89 5.84 2.71 10.60
CA CYS A 89 5.57 3.09 9.22
C CYS A 89 4.39 2.26 8.71
N TYR A 90 3.27 2.91 8.37
CA TYR A 90 2.13 2.30 7.72
C TYR A 90 2.11 2.71 6.24
N LEU A 91 2.24 1.74 5.33
CA LEU A 91 2.35 1.97 3.89
C LEU A 91 1.16 1.36 3.13
N PRO A 92 -0.05 1.93 3.25
CA PRO A 92 -1.25 1.44 2.58
C PRO A 92 -1.24 1.85 1.10
N TYR A 93 -0.61 1.04 0.24
CA TYR A 93 -0.68 1.23 -1.20
C TYR A 93 -2.13 1.22 -1.71
N ASN A 94 -2.37 2.00 -2.76
CA ASN A 94 -3.61 1.94 -3.52
C ASN A 94 -3.61 0.82 -4.56
N ALA A 95 -2.44 0.40 -5.05
CA ALA A 95 -2.32 -0.74 -5.96
C ALA A 95 -2.82 -2.06 -5.31
N PRO A 96 -3.48 -2.96 -6.06
CA PRO A 96 -3.85 -2.87 -7.48
C PRO A 96 -5.32 -2.41 -7.66
N HIS A 97 -5.80 -1.45 -6.87
CA HIS A 97 -7.15 -0.90 -7.03
C HIS A 97 -7.26 -0.20 -8.38
N THR A 98 -8.47 -0.12 -8.94
CA THR A 98 -8.71 0.69 -10.14
C THR A 98 -8.36 2.17 -9.91
N PRO A 99 -8.13 2.97 -10.97
CA PRO A 99 -7.89 2.54 -12.36
C PRO A 99 -6.66 1.62 -12.49
N LEU A 100 -6.63 0.76 -13.52
CA LEU A 100 -5.59 -0.25 -13.71
C LEU A 100 -4.41 0.32 -14.52
N ASP A 101 -3.89 1.44 -14.04
CA ASP A 101 -2.82 2.17 -14.70
C ASP A 101 -1.47 1.76 -14.13
N VAL A 102 -0.54 1.46 -15.03
CA VAL A 102 0.75 0.85 -14.71
C VAL A 102 1.75 1.19 -15.81
N PRO A 103 3.06 1.33 -15.51
CA PRO A 103 4.05 1.61 -16.55
C PRO A 103 4.10 0.50 -17.61
N ASP A 104 4.26 0.87 -18.88
CA ASP A 104 4.30 -0.06 -20.01
C ASP A 104 5.40 -1.14 -19.87
N SER A 105 6.51 -0.78 -19.22
CA SER A 105 7.62 -1.70 -18.93
C SER A 105 7.19 -2.91 -18.09
N TYR A 106 6.24 -2.72 -17.17
CA TYR A 106 5.66 -3.82 -16.39
C TYR A 106 4.59 -4.56 -17.18
N LEU A 107 3.76 -3.85 -17.95
CA LEU A 107 2.64 -4.44 -18.68
C LEU A 107 3.10 -5.45 -19.74
N LYS A 108 4.16 -5.11 -20.49
CA LYS A 108 4.62 -5.90 -21.65
C LYS A 108 4.87 -7.37 -21.30
N LYS A 109 5.50 -7.64 -20.15
CA LYS A 109 5.80 -9.00 -19.69
C LYS A 109 4.55 -9.89 -19.62
N TYR A 110 3.42 -9.31 -19.20
CA TYR A 110 2.18 -10.03 -18.97
C TYR A 110 1.31 -10.11 -20.23
N THR A 111 1.34 -9.08 -21.08
CA THR A 111 0.69 -9.14 -22.39
C THR A 111 1.36 -10.17 -23.31
N ASP A 112 2.70 -10.27 -23.28
CA ASP A 112 3.46 -11.26 -24.06
C ASP A 112 3.13 -12.72 -23.66
N GLN A 113 2.58 -12.93 -22.45
CA GLN A 113 2.11 -14.24 -21.97
C GLN A 113 0.68 -14.58 -22.43
N GLY A 114 0.02 -13.69 -23.20
CA GLY A 114 -1.34 -13.91 -23.70
C GLY A 114 -2.45 -13.71 -22.65
N LEU A 115 -2.14 -13.04 -21.53
CA LEU A 115 -3.15 -12.71 -20.52
C LEU A 115 -4.13 -11.66 -21.04
N SER A 116 -5.37 -11.69 -20.53
CA SER A 116 -6.33 -10.61 -20.81
C SER A 116 -5.77 -9.26 -20.33
N GLU A 117 -6.08 -8.17 -21.05
CA GLU A 117 -5.61 -6.82 -20.74
C GLU A 117 -5.79 -6.45 -19.26
N ARG A 118 -6.98 -6.74 -18.71
CA ARG A 118 -7.30 -6.49 -17.31
C ARG A 118 -6.39 -7.28 -16.36
N THR A 119 -6.21 -8.58 -16.62
CA THR A 119 -5.36 -9.44 -15.79
C THR A 119 -3.89 -9.01 -15.89
N ALA A 120 -3.43 -8.70 -17.10
CA ALA A 120 -2.07 -8.26 -17.36
C ALA A 120 -1.74 -6.98 -16.59
N ARG A 121 -2.63 -5.98 -16.60
CA ARG A 121 -2.47 -4.74 -15.83
C ARG A 121 -2.43 -4.99 -14.33
N ILE A 122 -3.33 -5.82 -13.80
CA ILE A 122 -3.35 -6.14 -12.38
C ILE A 122 -2.04 -6.82 -11.96
N TYR A 123 -1.57 -7.80 -12.72
CA TYR A 123 -0.32 -8.50 -12.41
C TYR A 123 0.88 -7.58 -12.56
N ALA A 124 0.86 -6.66 -13.52
CA ALA A 124 1.87 -5.62 -13.68
C ALA A 124 1.91 -4.67 -12.47
N MET A 125 0.76 -4.22 -11.95
CA MET A 125 0.69 -3.39 -10.75
C MET A 125 1.20 -4.14 -9.51
N VAL A 126 0.81 -5.41 -9.37
CA VAL A 126 1.29 -6.27 -8.27
C VAL A 126 2.81 -6.47 -8.37
N ALA A 127 3.35 -6.66 -9.57
CA ALA A 127 4.80 -6.79 -9.77
C ALA A 127 5.56 -5.52 -9.44
N ASN A 128 5.03 -4.34 -9.80
CA ASN A 128 5.64 -3.07 -9.40
C ASN A 128 5.57 -2.87 -7.87
N MET A 129 4.46 -3.24 -7.23
CA MET A 129 4.35 -3.21 -5.77
C MET A 129 5.37 -4.17 -5.11
N ASP A 130 5.55 -5.37 -5.65
CA ASP A 130 6.54 -6.34 -5.18
C ASP A 130 7.98 -5.81 -5.28
N ASP A 131 8.35 -5.20 -6.42
CA ASP A 131 9.66 -4.55 -6.58
C ASP A 131 9.89 -3.44 -5.55
N ASN A 132 8.84 -2.68 -5.22
CA ASN A 132 8.91 -1.63 -4.21
C ASN A 132 9.01 -2.17 -2.78
N ILE A 133 8.34 -3.29 -2.48
CA ILE A 133 8.53 -4.01 -1.22
C ILE A 133 9.99 -4.51 -1.14
N GLY A 134 10.51 -5.08 -2.22
CA GLY A 134 11.92 -5.46 -2.34
C GLY A 134 12.86 -4.28 -2.08
N LYS A 135 12.60 -3.11 -2.67
CA LYS A 135 13.34 -1.86 -2.44
C LYS A 135 13.33 -1.45 -0.96
N LEU A 136 12.17 -1.50 -0.31
CA LEU A 136 11.99 -1.18 1.10
C LEU A 136 12.80 -2.12 2.00
N ILE A 137 12.74 -3.43 1.73
CA ILE A 137 13.47 -4.46 2.48
C ILE A 137 14.98 -4.31 2.29
N ASN A 138 15.43 -4.10 1.06
CA ASN A 138 16.83 -3.83 0.75
C ASN A 138 17.33 -2.58 1.48
N PHE A 139 16.52 -1.52 1.55
CA PHE A 139 16.83 -0.35 2.35
C PHE A 139 17.03 -0.72 3.82
N LEU A 140 16.07 -1.40 4.45
CA LEU A 140 16.17 -1.82 5.86
C LEU A 140 17.42 -2.65 6.14
N GLN A 141 17.77 -3.58 5.24
CA GLN A 141 18.98 -4.39 5.34
C GLN A 141 20.24 -3.53 5.21
N SER A 142 20.32 -2.70 4.18
CA SER A 142 21.50 -1.85 3.92
C SER A 142 21.72 -0.80 5.01
N ALA A 143 20.65 -0.34 5.65
CA ALA A 143 20.68 0.61 6.76
C ALA A 143 20.94 -0.07 8.13
N GLY A 144 21.06 -1.40 8.18
CA GLY A 144 21.22 -2.14 9.44
C GLY A 144 19.99 -2.13 10.35
N LEU A 145 18.82 -1.78 9.81
CA LEU A 145 17.55 -1.68 10.55
C LEU A 145 16.75 -2.98 10.55
N TYR A 146 17.00 -3.88 9.58
CA TYR A 146 16.16 -5.05 9.32
C TYR A 146 16.01 -5.98 10.53
N GLU A 147 17.11 -6.30 11.23
CA GLU A 147 17.11 -7.23 12.37
C GLU A 147 16.27 -6.75 13.55
N ASN A 148 16.03 -5.44 13.67
CA ASN A 148 15.21 -4.83 14.72
C ASN A 148 13.93 -4.19 14.16
N THR A 149 13.47 -4.63 12.99
CA THR A 149 12.23 -4.16 12.37
C THR A 149 11.29 -5.35 12.14
N ILE A 150 10.06 -5.23 12.62
CA ILE A 150 8.98 -6.16 12.27
C ILE A 150 8.30 -5.64 11.03
N VAL A 151 8.31 -6.42 9.95
CA VAL A 151 7.59 -6.12 8.71
C VAL A 151 6.35 -6.99 8.63
N MET A 152 5.19 -6.35 8.40
CA MET A 152 3.93 -7.05 8.17
C MET A 152 3.39 -6.64 6.81
N TYR A 153 3.18 -7.61 5.94
CA TYR A 153 2.45 -7.44 4.69
C TYR A 153 1.03 -7.99 4.86
N LEU A 154 0.04 -7.19 4.47
CA LEU A 154 -1.39 -7.49 4.59
C LEU A 154 -2.13 -6.94 3.36
N SER A 155 -3.29 -7.52 3.06
CA SER A 155 -4.28 -6.94 2.14
C SER A 155 -5.59 -6.67 2.86
N ASP A 156 -6.29 -5.59 2.46
CA ASP A 156 -7.46 -5.03 3.14
C ASP A 156 -8.77 -5.78 2.83
N ASN A 157 -8.83 -6.53 1.73
CA ASN A 157 -9.96 -7.40 1.33
C ASN A 157 -9.52 -8.38 0.24
N GLY A 158 -10.42 -9.32 -0.09
CA GLY A 158 -10.26 -10.17 -1.27
C GLY A 158 -10.29 -9.39 -2.60
N PRO A 159 -9.93 -10.05 -3.72
CA PRO A 159 -9.87 -9.40 -5.04
C PRO A 159 -11.26 -8.97 -5.53
N ILE A 160 -11.32 -8.18 -6.60
CA ILE A 160 -12.58 -7.80 -7.27
C ILE A 160 -12.43 -7.58 -8.77
N ASP A 161 -13.21 -8.27 -9.60
CA ASP A 161 -13.17 -8.06 -11.06
C ASP A 161 -14.20 -7.08 -11.61
N GLY A 162 -14.90 -6.45 -10.68
CA GLY A 162 -15.94 -5.46 -10.91
C GLY A 162 -17.27 -6.00 -10.41
N TYR A 163 -18.14 -5.09 -9.96
CA TYR A 163 -19.43 -5.44 -9.37
C TYR A 163 -20.34 -6.29 -10.25
N ARG A 164 -20.09 -6.31 -11.57
CA ARG A 164 -20.88 -7.04 -12.58
C ARG A 164 -20.09 -8.14 -13.30
N ALA A 165 -18.86 -8.42 -12.86
CA ALA A 165 -18.06 -9.48 -13.48
C ALA A 165 -18.71 -10.84 -13.21
N LYS A 166 -18.90 -11.61 -14.27
CA LYS A 166 -19.39 -12.99 -14.16
C LYS A 166 -18.31 -13.88 -13.50
N PRO A 167 -18.68 -14.98 -12.82
CA PRO A 167 -17.73 -15.86 -12.13
C PRO A 167 -16.54 -16.31 -12.97
N GLU A 168 -16.76 -16.59 -14.25
CA GLU A 168 -15.71 -17.00 -15.20
C GLU A 168 -14.67 -15.90 -15.52
N MET A 169 -14.94 -14.64 -15.14
CA MET A 169 -14.04 -13.50 -15.30
C MET A 169 -13.38 -13.10 -13.97
N TRP A 170 -13.68 -13.79 -12.88
CA TRP A 170 -13.06 -13.51 -11.59
C TRP A 170 -11.59 -13.88 -11.64
N ARG A 171 -10.78 -13.02 -11.05
CA ARG A 171 -9.38 -13.29 -10.77
C ARG A 171 -9.27 -14.50 -9.89
N TYR A 172 -8.17 -15.21 -10.08
CA TYR A 172 -7.80 -16.29 -9.21
C TYR A 172 -7.72 -15.79 -7.77
N ASN A 173 -8.51 -16.39 -6.90
CA ASN A 173 -8.57 -16.15 -5.46
C ASN A 173 -8.36 -17.45 -4.68
N ASP A 174 -7.60 -18.40 -5.26
CA ASP A 174 -7.36 -19.74 -4.72
C ASP A 174 -8.59 -20.67 -4.66
N GLY A 175 -9.55 -20.46 -5.56
CA GLY A 175 -10.80 -21.23 -5.60
C GLY A 175 -11.71 -20.95 -4.40
N LEU A 176 -11.44 -19.87 -3.66
CA LEU A 176 -12.25 -19.44 -2.55
C LEU A 176 -13.62 -18.94 -3.04
N ARG A 177 -14.63 -19.11 -2.20
CA ARG A 177 -15.99 -18.69 -2.54
C ARG A 177 -16.09 -17.16 -2.54
N ASP A 178 -16.53 -16.60 -3.67
CA ASP A 178 -16.87 -15.19 -3.87
C ASP A 178 -15.66 -14.23 -3.84
N GLN A 179 -15.89 -12.92 -3.80
CA GLN A 179 -14.86 -11.88 -3.90
C GLN A 179 -15.15 -10.70 -2.93
N LYS A 180 -14.44 -9.58 -3.05
CA LYS A 180 -14.74 -8.34 -2.30
C LYS A 180 -16.25 -8.03 -2.29
N PHE A 181 -16.74 -7.49 -1.18
CA PHE A 181 -18.17 -7.30 -0.83
C PHE A 181 -18.91 -8.55 -0.33
N SER A 182 -18.23 -9.70 -0.27
CA SER A 182 -18.77 -10.91 0.31
C SER A 182 -18.25 -11.18 1.72
N VAL A 183 -19.04 -11.90 2.51
CA VAL A 183 -18.63 -12.48 3.80
C VAL A 183 -17.99 -13.86 3.64
N TYR A 184 -17.98 -14.41 2.42
CA TYR A 184 -17.31 -15.67 2.14
C TYR A 184 -15.80 -15.49 2.03
N GLU A 185 -15.07 -16.61 2.14
CA GLU A 185 -13.60 -16.64 2.19
C GLU A 185 -12.93 -15.79 1.10
N GLY A 186 -13.43 -15.79 -0.13
CA GLY A 186 -12.81 -15.01 -1.20
C GLY A 186 -12.98 -13.49 -1.07
N GLY A 187 -13.84 -13.03 -0.15
CA GLY A 187 -13.99 -11.61 0.21
C GLY A 187 -13.21 -11.20 1.46
N ILE A 188 -13.02 -12.11 2.44
CA ILE A 188 -12.47 -11.78 3.76
C ILE A 188 -11.12 -12.44 4.08
N ARG A 189 -10.76 -13.55 3.42
CA ARG A 189 -9.46 -14.22 3.62
C ARG A 189 -8.44 -13.58 2.70
N THR A 190 -7.46 -12.90 3.29
CA THR A 190 -6.44 -12.15 2.56
C THR A 190 -5.04 -12.74 2.73
N HIS A 191 -4.16 -12.41 1.78
CA HIS A 191 -2.74 -12.75 1.87
C HIS A 191 -2.09 -11.93 2.99
N SER A 192 -1.33 -12.61 3.85
CA SER A 192 -0.53 -11.97 4.89
C SER A 192 0.82 -12.66 5.03
N LEU A 193 1.87 -11.87 5.23
CA LEU A 193 3.24 -12.35 5.47
C LEU A 193 3.87 -11.52 6.59
N PRO A 194 4.05 -12.08 7.79
CA PRO A 194 4.94 -11.49 8.79
C PRO A 194 6.40 -11.86 8.44
N ALA A 195 7.27 -10.85 8.33
CA ALA A 195 8.70 -11.02 8.16
C ALA A 195 9.45 -10.24 9.24
N GLY A 196 10.23 -10.96 10.05
CA GLY A 196 10.96 -10.42 11.20
C GLY A 196 11.30 -11.57 12.14
N VAL A 197 12.57 -11.98 12.12
CA VAL A 197 13.09 -13.03 13.01
C VAL A 197 13.67 -12.33 14.23
N LYS A 198 13.12 -12.63 15.42
CA LYS A 198 13.77 -12.25 16.68
C LYS A 198 15.02 -13.10 16.88
N ASN A 199 16.10 -12.43 17.29
CA ASN A 199 16.96 -12.92 18.37
C ASN A 199 16.68 -12.06 19.60
#